data_AF-A0A965KMN7-F1
#
_entry.id   AF-A0A965KMN7-F1
#
_cell.length_a   1.000
_cell.length_b   1.000
_cell.length_c   1.000
_cell.angle_alpha   90.00
_cell.angle_beta   90.00
_cell.angle_gamma   90.00
#
_symmetry.space_group_name_H-M   'P 1'
#
loop_
_entity.id
_entity.type
_entity.pdbx_description
1 polymer ?
#
loop_
_entity_poly.entity_id
_entity_poly.type
_entity_poly.pdbx_seq_one_letter_code
_entity_poly.pdbx_strand_id
1 'polypeptide(L)' 'MLDLLLQPLSEPFFGRALAAVVLSGTTCACLGAYVVLRRMAFVSTALTHSILPGVVGALLLGFSPYLGALLAALL' A
#
# COMPACT_ATOMS: atom_id res chain seq x y z
N MET A 1 -16.36 30.48 -2.88
CA MET A 1 -15.16 30.14 -2.07
C MET A 1 -15.11 28.65 -1.72
N LEU A 2 -16.23 28.04 -1.31
CA LEU A 2 -16.32 26.59 -1.09
C LEU A 2 -16.18 25.77 -2.39
N ASP A 3 -16.57 26.32 -3.53
CA ASP A 3 -16.47 25.67 -4.84
C ASP A 3 -15.03 25.34 -5.24
N LEU A 4 -14.06 26.17 -4.85
CA LEU A 4 -12.63 25.92 -5.12
C LEU A 4 -12.12 24.66 -4.39
N LEU A 5 -12.72 24.31 -3.26
CA LEU A 5 -12.38 23.11 -2.47
C LEU A 5 -13.14 21.86 -2.92
N LEU A 6 -14.36 22.01 -3.46
CA LEU A 6 -15.18 20.88 -3.92
C LEU A 6 -14.95 20.52 -5.39
N GLN A 7 -14.37 21.41 -6.18
CA GLN A 7 -14.05 21.16 -7.60
C GLN A 7 -13.12 19.94 -7.82
N PRO A 8 -12.07 19.70 -7.01
CA PRO A 8 -11.26 18.48 -7.13
C PRO A 8 -12.04 17.21 -6.79
N LEU A 9 -13.04 17.29 -5.91
CA LEU A 9 -13.84 16.14 -5.48
C LEU A 9 -14.82 15.68 -6.57
N SER A 10 -15.10 16.55 -7.53
CA SER A 10 -15.98 16.28 -8.68
C SER A 10 -15.29 15.43 -9.75
N GLU A 11 -13.96 15.34 -9.72
CA GLU A 11 -13.20 14.50 -10.64
C GLU A 11 -13.28 13.01 -10.24
N PRO A 12 -13.59 12.09 -11.18
CA PRO A 12 -13.69 10.66 -10.90
C PRO A 12 -12.37 10.06 -10.39
N PHE A 13 -11.23 10.68 -10.71
CA PHE A 13 -9.93 10.33 -10.15
C PHE A 13 -9.92 10.49 -8.63
N PHE A 14 -10.45 11.60 -8.12
CA PHE A 14 -10.39 11.92 -6.70
C PHE A 14 -11.25 10.96 -5.88
N GLY A 15 -12.42 10.56 -6.39
CA GLY A 15 -13.25 9.52 -5.77
C GLY A 15 -12.52 8.17 -5.65
N ARG A 16 -11.82 7.75 -6.72
CA ARG A 16 -11.01 6.51 -6.71
C ARG A 16 -9.80 6.61 -5.80
N ALA A 17 -9.12 7.75 -5.78
CA ALA A 17 -7.98 8.01 -4.91
C ALA A 17 -8.40 7.98 -3.43
N LEU A 18 -9.54 8.61 -3.09
CA LEU A 18 -10.09 8.61 -1.75
C LEU A 18 -10.42 7.17 -1.30
N ALA A 19 -11.08 6.38 -2.16
CA ALA A 19 -11.36 4.98 -1.89
C ALA A 19 -10.08 4.17 -1.67
N ALA A 20 -9.06 4.34 -2.52
CA ALA A 20 -7.77 3.65 -2.38
C ALA A 20 -7.06 4.02 -1.07
N VAL A 21 -7.06 5.30 -0.69
CA VAL A 21 -6.43 5.77 0.56
C VAL A 21 -7.18 5.28 1.80
N VAL A 22 -8.52 5.27 1.78
CA VAL A 22 -9.31 4.73 2.90
C VAL A 22 -9.09 3.23 3.07
N LEU A 23 -9.10 2.46 1.97
CA LEU A 23 -8.87 1.01 2.03
C LEU A 23 -7.44 0.66 2.48
N SER A 24 -6.43 1.36 1.96
CA SER A 24 -5.03 1.16 2.37
C SER A 24 -4.76 1.65 3.79
N GLY A 25 -5.36 2.78 4.19
CA GLY A 25 -5.22 3.34 5.53
C GLY A 25 -5.82 2.45 6.61
N THR A 26 -7.01 1.91 6.38
CA THR A 26 -7.67 0.98 7.32
C THR A 26 -6.86 -0.30 7.51
N THR A 27 -6.39 -0.91 6.43
CA THR A 27 -5.54 -2.11 6.49
C THR A 27 -4.20 -1.84 7.18
N CYS A 28 -3.55 -0.71 6.89
CA CYS A 28 -2.30 -0.31 7.55
C CYS A 28 -2.50 -0.06 9.06
N ALA A 29 -3.60 0.58 9.46
CA ALA A 29 -3.94 0.81 10.85
C ALA A 29 -4.13 -0.51 11.63
N CYS A 30 -4.84 -1.47 11.05
CA CYS A 30 -5.03 -2.80 11.63
C CYS A 30 -3.69 -3.54 11.78
N LEU A 31 -2.85 -3.53 10.74
CA LEU A 31 -1.54 -4.19 10.77
C LEU A 31 -0.61 -3.55 11.81
N GLY A 32 -0.59 -2.22 11.89
CA GLY A 32 0.18 -1.48 12.87
C GLY A 32 -0.23 -1.79 14.31
N ALA A 33 -1.54 -1.80 14.60
CA ALA A 33 -2.06 -2.19 15.91
C ALA A 33 -1.65 -3.63 16.28
N TYR A 34 -1.77 -4.56 15.33
CA TYR A 34 -1.37 -5.96 15.52
C TYR A 34 0.13 -6.10 15.85
N VAL A 35 0.98 -5.40 15.09
CA VAL A 35 2.44 -5.39 15.27
C VAL A 35 2.83 -4.87 16.65
N VAL A 36 2.18 -3.81 17.12
CA VAL A 36 2.41 -3.24 18.46
C VAL A 36 2.00 -4.23 19.56
N LEU A 37 0.81 -4.84 19.47
CA LEU A 37 0.35 -5.82 20.46
C LEU A 37 1.26 -7.05 20.55
N ARG A 38 1.83 -7.48 19.41
CA ARG A 38 2.71 -8.66 19.33
C ARG A 38 4.18 -8.35 19.64
N ARG A 39 4.54 -7.10 19.96
CA ARG A 39 5.94 -6.63 20.11
C ARG A 39 6.83 -6.96 18.89
N MET A 40 6.24 -7.03 17.71
CA MET A 40 6.90 -7.43 16.46
C MET A 40 7.25 -6.20 15.60
N ALA A 41 7.69 -5.10 16.24
CA ALA A 41 7.83 -3.78 15.61
C ALA A 41 8.66 -3.76 14.31
N PHE A 42 9.64 -4.67 14.20
CA PHE A 42 10.54 -4.75 13.04
C PHE A 42 9.96 -5.47 11.83
N VAL A 43 8.82 -6.16 11.96
CA VAL A 43 8.23 -6.92 10.84
C VAL A 43 7.84 -6.01 9.68
N SER A 44 7.28 -4.83 9.97
CA SER A 44 6.87 -3.88 8.92
C SER A 44 8.07 -3.36 8.11
N THR A 45 9.21 -3.08 8.75
CA THR A 45 10.39 -2.58 8.04
C THR A 45 11.05 -3.69 7.22
N ALA A 46 11.07 -4.92 7.73
CA ALA A 46 11.58 -6.08 7.00
C ALA A 46 10.74 -6.35 5.74
N LEU A 47 9.41 -6.34 5.87
CA LEU A 47 8.48 -6.51 4.74
C LEU A 47 8.73 -5.49 3.63
N THR A 48 8.90 -4.21 3.96
CA THR A 48 9.16 -3.18 2.93
C THR A 48 10.45 -3.43 2.17
N HIS A 49 11.51 -3.89 2.85
CA HIS A 49 12.80 -4.19 2.23
C HIS A 49 12.80 -5.49 1.42
N SER A 50 11.90 -6.44 1.70
CA SER A 50 11.73 -7.65 0.89
C SER A 50 10.82 -7.41 -0.32
N ILE A 51 9.72 -6.67 -0.15
CA ILE A 51 8.71 -6.46 -1.21
C ILE A 51 9.26 -5.61 -2.36
N LEU A 52 9.97 -4.51 -2.05
CA LEU A 52 10.46 -3.59 -3.07
C LEU A 52 11.40 -4.24 -4.10
N PRO A 53 12.46 -5.01 -3.71
CA PRO A 53 13.28 -5.73 -4.67
C PRO A 53 12.50 -6.86 -5.39
N GLY A 54 11.52 -7.49 -4.75
CA GLY A 54 10.63 -8.47 -5.40
C GLY A 54 9.80 -7.89 -6.54
N VAL A 55 9.23 -6.69 -6.32
CA VAL A 55 8.49 -5.94 -7.35
C VAL A 55 9.41 -5.55 -8.51
N VAL A 56 10.60 -5.01 -8.19
CA VAL A 56 11.57 -4.60 -9.20
C VAL A 56 12.05 -5.81 -10.00
N GLY A 57 12.35 -6.93 -9.35
CA GLY A 57 12.75 -8.17 -9.99
C GLY A 57 11.68 -8.70 -10.95
N ALA A 58 10.41 -8.70 -10.53
CA ALA A 58 9.31 -9.10 -11.41
C ALA A 58 9.14 -8.16 -12.61
N LEU A 59 9.30 -6.85 -12.43
CA LEU A 59 9.25 -5.88 -13.52
C LEU A 59 10.35 -6.14 -14.57
N LEU A 60 11.58 -6.38 -14.12
CA LEU A 60 12.71 -6.65 -15.02
C LEU A 60 12.54 -7.94 -15.81
N LEU A 61 11.87 -8.93 -15.23
CA LEU A 61 11.56 -10.21 -15.87
C LEU A 61 10.31 -10.13 -16.78
N GLY A 62 9.63 -8.98 -16.85
CA GLY A 62 8.41 -8.80 -17.64
C GLY A 62 7.15 -9.43 -17.01
N PHE A 63 7.21 -9.83 -15.74
CA PHE A 63 6.05 -10.34 -15.00
C PHE A 63 5.25 -9.20 -14.34
N SER A 64 4.04 -9.52 -13.88
CA SER A 64 3.22 -8.54 -13.17
C SER A 64 3.87 -8.14 -11.84
N PRO A 65 3.87 -6.84 -11.47
CA PRO A 65 4.45 -6.35 -10.21
C PRO A 65 3.79 -6.98 -8.98
N TYR A 66 2.49 -7.29 -9.07
CA TYR A 66 1.73 -7.90 -7.98
C TYR A 66 2.22 -9.30 -7.63
N LEU A 67 2.58 -10.10 -8.63
CA LEU A 67 3.17 -11.43 -8.42
C LEU A 67 4.54 -11.34 -7.74
N GLY A 68 5.39 -10.40 -8.17
CA GLY A 68 6.68 -10.14 -7.54
C GLY A 68 6.56 -9.71 -6.08
N ALA A 69 5.64 -8.78 -5.79
CA ALA A 69 5.34 -8.34 -4.43
C ALA A 69 4.87 -9.50 -3.55
N LEU A 70 3.96 -10.33 -4.05
CA LEU A 70 3.36 -11.42 -3.29
C LEU A 70 4.40 -12.49 -2.94
N LEU A 71 5.21 -12.92 -3.92
CA LEU A 71 6.25 -13.93 -3.70
C LEU A 71 7.30 -13.44 -2.70
N ALA A 72 7.74 -12.19 -2.84
CA ALA A 72 8.75 -11.63 -1.93
C ALA A 72 8.19 -11.26 -0.54
N ALA A 73 6.88 -11.11 -0.39
CA ALA A 73 6.25 -10.97 0.92
C ALA A 73 6.09 -12.33 1.65
N LEU A 74 5.98 -13.43 0.90
CA LEU A 74 5.79 -14.79 1.40
C LEU A 74 7.10 -15.49 1.76
N LEU A 75 8.20 -15.16 1.08
CA LEU A 75 9.53 -15.75 1.23
C LEU A 75 10.37 -14.96 2.25
#